data_AF-A0A6C7HR59-F1
#
_entry.id   AF-A0A6C7HR59-F1
#
_cell.length_a   1.000
_cell.length_b   1.000
_cell.length_c   1.000
_cell.angle_alpha   90.00
_cell.angle_beta   90.00
_cell.angle_gamma   90.00
#
_symmetry.space_group_name_H-M   'P 1'
#
loop_
_entity.id
_entity.type
_entity.pdbx_description
1 polymer ?
#
loop_
_entity_poly.entity_id
_entity_poly.type
_entity_poly.pdbx_seq_one_letter_code
_entity_poly.pdbx_strand_id
1 'polypeptide(L)'
;MSLLAKVQAFIELNPGLTSNEIADAFPEYARFDVQRSASKLYRCKRVNRRLDGDVFRYYAGKDEAVILTLRQKRSGHTGSGDPMVIAKLVSRAEELESRGLFNRASIVWLEAFSESQFIYEREEFLRRRQKCLNRIKKRIRPVEQVYLAGRFVGNVE
;
A
#
# COMPACT_ATOMS: atom_id res chain seq x y z
N MET A 1 -26.28 -28.40 6.41
CA MET A 1 -25.40 -27.25 6.05
C MET A 1 -25.66 -26.10 7.00
N SER A 2 -24.62 -25.53 7.62
CA SER A 2 -24.77 -24.41 8.56
C SER A 2 -25.15 -23.11 7.84
N LEU A 3 -25.89 -22.21 8.51
CA LEU A 3 -26.29 -20.90 7.95
C LEU A 3 -25.08 -20.11 7.43
N LEU A 4 -23.98 -20.12 8.19
CA LEU A 4 -22.75 -19.42 7.84
C LEU A 4 -22.14 -19.95 6.53
N ALA A 5 -22.18 -21.26 6.28
CA ALA A 5 -21.70 -21.84 5.03
C ALA A 5 -22.63 -21.52 3.85
N LYS A 6 -23.96 -21.52 4.06
CA LYS A 6 -24.94 -21.12 3.03
C LYS A 6 -24.73 -19.66 2.61
N VAL A 7 -24.60 -18.76 3.59
CA VAL A 7 -24.38 -17.32 3.33
C VAL A 7 -23.04 -17.08 2.62
N GLN A 8 -21.99 -17.81 2.99
CA GLN A 8 -20.71 -17.69 2.30
C GLN A 8 -20.82 -18.11 0.82
N ALA A 9 -21.40 -19.29 0.55
CA ALA A 9 -21.58 -19.76 -0.83
C ALA A 9 -22.42 -18.78 -1.66
N PHE A 10 -23.44 -18.17 -1.05
CA PHE A 10 -24.27 -17.18 -1.71
C PHE A 10 -23.51 -15.90 -2.08
N ILE A 11 -22.64 -15.40 -1.20
CA ILE A 11 -21.80 -14.22 -1.47
C ILE A 11 -20.74 -14.52 -2.54
N GLU A 12 -20.22 -15.75 -2.57
CA GLU A 12 -19.28 -16.18 -3.61
C GLU A 12 -19.94 -16.25 -5.00
N LEU A 13 -21.23 -16.61 -5.08
CA LEU A 13 -22.01 -16.62 -6.32
C LEU A 13 -22.47 -15.23 -6.75
N ASN A 14 -22.72 -14.33 -5.80
CA ASN A 14 -23.27 -12.99 -6.05
C ASN A 14 -22.41 -11.90 -5.37
N PRO A 15 -21.26 -11.53 -5.95
CA PRO A 15 -20.42 -10.46 -5.42
C PRO A 15 -21.09 -9.09 -5.60
N GLY A 16 -20.88 -8.18 -4.65
CA GLY A 16 -21.38 -6.79 -4.70
C GLY A 16 -22.72 -6.56 -4.02
N LEU A 17 -23.31 -7.58 -3.38
CA LEU A 17 -24.58 -7.46 -2.67
C LEU A 17 -24.43 -6.78 -1.31
N THR A 18 -25.48 -6.06 -0.91
CA THR A 18 -25.59 -5.40 0.38
C THR A 18 -26.05 -6.37 1.48
N SER A 19 -25.84 -6.00 2.74
CA SER A 19 -26.29 -6.84 3.87
C SER A 19 -27.80 -7.05 3.91
N ASN A 20 -28.59 -6.13 3.34
CA ASN A 20 -30.05 -6.22 3.31
C ASN A 20 -30.50 -7.16 2.19
N GLU A 21 -29.94 -7.01 0.99
CA GLU A 21 -30.21 -7.91 -0.14
C GLU A 21 -29.83 -9.37 0.18
N ILE A 22 -28.70 -9.57 0.89
CA ILE A 22 -28.33 -10.90 1.37
C ILE A 22 -29.37 -11.44 2.36
N ALA A 23 -29.89 -10.61 3.27
CA ALA A 23 -30.92 -11.05 4.21
C ALA A 23 -32.25 -11.40 3.51
N ASP A 24 -32.62 -10.64 2.47
CA ASP A 24 -33.83 -10.88 1.69
C ASP A 24 -33.77 -12.17 0.86
N ALA A 25 -32.56 -12.63 0.48
CA ALA A 25 -32.36 -13.90 -0.20
C ALA A 25 -32.57 -15.14 0.70
N PHE A 26 -32.61 -14.95 2.03
CA PHE A 26 -32.77 -16.01 3.02
C PHE A 26 -34.03 -15.78 3.88
N PRO A 27 -35.25 -15.84 3.30
CA PRO A 27 -36.49 -15.59 4.05
C PRO A 27 -36.78 -16.65 5.12
N GLU A 28 -36.16 -17.83 5.02
CA GLU A 28 -36.26 -18.93 5.99
C GLU A 28 -35.60 -18.60 7.34
N TYR A 29 -34.73 -17.59 7.39
CA TYR A 29 -33.96 -17.23 8.58
C TYR A 29 -34.30 -15.81 9.02
N ALA A 30 -34.14 -15.52 10.32
CA ALA A 30 -34.29 -14.16 10.81
C ALA A 30 -33.24 -13.25 10.13
N ARG A 31 -33.68 -12.10 9.60
CA ARG A 31 -32.81 -11.14 8.91
C ARG A 31 -31.55 -10.82 9.70
N PHE A 32 -31.70 -10.61 11.01
CA PHE A 32 -30.59 -10.29 11.90
C PHE A 32 -29.53 -11.40 11.96
N ASP A 33 -29.92 -12.67 11.94
CA ASP A 33 -28.98 -13.79 11.98
C ASP A 33 -28.17 -13.92 10.68
N VAL A 34 -28.80 -13.62 9.55
CA VAL A 34 -28.13 -13.59 8.24
C VAL A 34 -27.11 -12.45 8.19
N GLN A 35 -27.50 -11.25 8.61
CA GLN A 35 -26.62 -10.07 8.68
C GLN A 35 -25.46 -10.28 9.66
N ARG A 36 -25.73 -10.88 10.83
CA ARG A 36 -24.71 -11.25 11.82
C ARG A 36 -23.75 -12.29 11.26
N SER A 37 -24.25 -13.26 10.50
CA SER A 37 -23.42 -14.28 9.82
C SER A 37 -22.52 -13.67 8.76
N ALA A 38 -23.05 -12.77 7.91
CA ALA A 38 -22.27 -12.02 6.92
C ALA A 38 -21.17 -11.15 7.59
N SER A 39 -21.52 -10.47 8.69
CA SER A 39 -20.55 -9.70 9.48
C SER A 39 -19.48 -10.58 10.12
N LYS A 40 -19.85 -11.78 10.60
CA LYS A 40 -18.90 -12.76 11.14
C LYS A 40 -17.95 -13.27 10.06
N LEU A 41 -18.44 -13.56 8.85
CA LEU A 41 -17.62 -13.97 7.71
C LEU A 41 -16.54 -12.93 7.36
N TYR A 42 -16.89 -11.64 7.40
CA TYR A 42 -15.94 -10.55 7.22
C TYR A 42 -14.88 -10.50 8.34
N ARG A 43 -15.30 -10.59 9.61
CA ARG A 43 -14.36 -10.62 10.75
C ARG A 43 -13.39 -11.81 10.68
N CYS A 44 -13.86 -12.95 10.19
CA CYS A 44 -13.05 -14.15 9.97
C CYS A 44 -12.23 -14.11 8.67
N LYS A 45 -12.23 -12.99 7.91
CA LYS A 45 -11.50 -12.81 6.64
C LYS A 45 -11.83 -13.86 5.56
N ARG A 46 -13.03 -14.45 5.61
CA ARG A 46 -13.52 -15.38 4.57
C ARG A 46 -14.18 -14.65 3.41
N VAL A 47 -14.66 -13.44 3.67
CA VAL A 47 -15.40 -12.58 2.75
C VAL A 47 -14.88 -11.16 2.93
N ASN A 48 -14.82 -10.38 1.85
CA ASN A 48 -14.44 -8.97 1.90
C ASN A 48 -15.67 -8.07 1.84
N ARG A 49 -15.56 -6.82 2.30
CA ARG A 49 -16.60 -5.80 2.06
C ARG A 49 -15.99 -4.46 1.68
N ARG A 50 -16.61 -3.76 0.74
CA ARG A 50 -16.25 -2.40 0.32
C ARG A 50 -17.35 -1.44 0.75
N LEU A 51 -16.96 -0.23 1.15
CA LEU A 51 -17.89 0.87 1.32
C LEU A 51 -18.14 1.52 -0.03
N ASP A 52 -19.39 1.47 -0.48
CA ASP A 52 -19.85 2.08 -1.72
C ASP A 52 -20.96 3.08 -1.37
N GLY A 53 -20.63 4.38 -1.39
CA GLY A 53 -21.46 5.42 -0.77
C GLY A 53 -21.58 5.21 0.75
N ASP A 54 -22.81 5.05 1.23
CA ASP A 54 -23.15 4.81 2.64
C ASP A 54 -23.40 3.32 2.97
N VAL A 55 -23.30 2.43 1.97
CA VAL A 55 -23.67 1.02 2.13
C VAL A 55 -22.46 0.11 1.95
N PHE A 56 -22.38 -0.93 2.78
CA PHE A 56 -21.37 -1.98 2.64
C PHE A 56 -21.84 -3.05 1.65
N ARG A 57 -21.02 -3.30 0.62
CA ARG A 57 -21.18 -4.38 -0.34
C ARG A 57 -20.19 -5.50 -0.06
N TYR A 58 -20.65 -6.74 -0.06
CA TYR A 58 -19.87 -7.94 0.23
C TYR A 58 -19.34 -8.59 -1.04
N TYR A 59 -18.12 -9.11 -0.99
CA TYR A 59 -17.40 -9.71 -2.11
C TYR A 59 -16.70 -10.99 -1.68
N ALA A 60 -16.48 -11.90 -2.63
CA ALA A 60 -15.77 -13.14 -2.36
C ALA A 60 -14.40 -12.85 -1.74
N GLY A 61 -13.96 -13.69 -0.79
CA GLY A 61 -12.67 -13.53 -0.13
C GLY A 61 -11.47 -13.55 -1.09
N LYS A 62 -11.66 -14.12 -2.29
CA LYS A 62 -10.65 -14.24 -3.35
C LYS A 62 -10.64 -13.09 -4.36
N ASP A 63 -11.57 -12.13 -4.28
CA ASP A 63 -11.58 -11.00 -5.22
C ASP A 63 -10.37 -10.08 -4.97
N GLU A 64 -9.35 -10.26 -5.80
CA GLU A 64 -8.08 -9.53 -5.73
C GLU A 64 -8.29 -8.01 -5.79
N ALA A 65 -9.24 -7.55 -6.59
CA ALA A 65 -9.60 -6.12 -6.71
C ALA A 65 -10.06 -5.51 -5.37
N VAL A 66 -10.75 -6.29 -4.53
CA VAL A 66 -11.23 -5.83 -3.22
C VAL A 66 -10.12 -5.91 -2.18
N ILE A 67 -9.23 -6.91 -2.27
CA ILE A 67 -8.04 -7.00 -1.43
C ILE A 67 -7.11 -5.82 -1.69
N LEU A 68 -6.89 -5.44 -2.95
CA LEU A 68 -6.06 -4.31 -3.34
C LEU A 68 -6.62 -3.00 -2.81
N THR A 69 -7.93 -2.75 -2.98
CA THR A 69 -8.58 -1.51 -2.49
C THR A 69 -8.66 -1.43 -0.96
N LEU A 70 -8.88 -2.55 -0.26
CA LEU A 70 -8.85 -2.58 1.22
C LEU A 70 -7.45 -2.38 1.80
N ARG A 71 -6.41 -2.91 1.13
CA ARG A 71 -5.01 -2.67 1.51
C ARG A 71 -4.63 -1.19 1.31
N GLN A 72 -5.13 -0.55 0.26
CA GLN A 72 -4.90 0.86 -0.02
C GLN A 72 -5.48 1.78 1.08
N LYS A 73 -6.68 1.49 1.61
CA LYS A 73 -7.35 2.37 2.59
C LYS A 73 -6.78 2.34 4.02
N ARG A 74 -5.85 1.43 4.34
CA ARG A 74 -5.24 1.30 5.69
C ARG A 74 -3.93 2.06 5.88
N SER A 75 -3.47 2.77 4.87
CA SER A 75 -2.21 3.49 4.93
C SER A 75 -2.48 4.86 5.57
N GLY A 76 -2.10 5.04 6.84
CA GLY A 76 -2.07 6.34 7.52
C GLY A 76 -0.98 7.28 6.97
N HIS A 77 -0.78 7.28 5.66
CA HIS A 77 0.23 8.10 5.00
C HIS A 77 -0.42 9.37 4.45
N THR A 78 0.22 10.49 4.75
CA THR A 78 -0.26 11.86 4.58
C THR A 78 -0.01 12.46 3.20
N GLY A 79 0.39 11.65 2.21
CA GLY A 79 0.65 12.13 0.85
C GLY A 79 -0.63 12.57 0.14
N SER A 80 -0.53 13.62 -0.70
CA SER A 80 -1.67 14.17 -1.44
C SER A 80 -2.29 13.13 -2.37
N GLY A 81 -1.50 12.15 -2.83
CA GLY A 81 -1.94 11.11 -3.76
C GLY A 81 -2.26 11.62 -5.16
N ASP A 82 -1.98 12.90 -5.44
CA ASP A 82 -2.26 13.52 -6.72
C ASP A 82 -1.39 12.91 -7.81
N PRO A 83 -1.98 12.26 -8.83
CA PRO A 83 -1.20 11.56 -9.85
C PRO A 83 -0.29 12.51 -10.64
N MET A 84 -0.70 13.78 -10.78
CA MET A 84 0.08 14.80 -11.48
C MET A 84 1.33 15.24 -10.69
N VAL A 85 1.27 15.27 -9.36
CA VAL A 85 2.43 15.59 -8.51
C VAL A 85 3.43 14.43 -8.56
N ILE A 86 2.94 13.20 -8.42
CA ILE A 86 3.75 11.98 -8.51
C ILE A 86 4.44 11.91 -9.88
N ALA A 87 3.71 12.11 -10.98
CA ALA A 87 4.29 12.10 -12.33
C ALA A 87 5.42 13.13 -12.49
N LYS A 88 5.25 14.36 -11.98
CA LYS A 88 6.30 15.38 -12.00
C LYS A 88 7.54 14.97 -11.21
N LEU A 89 7.36 14.40 -10.02
CA LEU A 89 8.47 13.91 -9.19
C LEU A 89 9.20 12.76 -9.87
N VAL A 90 8.47 11.84 -10.49
CA VAL A 90 9.03 10.71 -11.26
C VAL A 90 9.88 11.22 -12.42
N SER A 91 9.33 12.08 -13.28
CA SER A 91 10.09 12.66 -14.40
C SER A 91 11.34 13.40 -13.91
N ARG A 92 11.21 14.16 -12.81
CA ARG A 92 12.34 14.88 -12.23
C ARG A 92 13.42 13.94 -11.68
N ALA A 93 13.04 12.85 -11.04
CA ALA A 93 13.98 11.87 -10.54
C ALA A 93 14.73 11.16 -11.68
N GLU A 94 14.03 10.80 -12.75
CA GLU A 94 14.61 10.20 -13.96
C GLU A 94 15.58 11.16 -14.68
N GLU A 95 15.26 12.45 -14.77
CA GLU A 95 16.18 13.48 -15.28
C GLU A 95 17.46 13.56 -14.44
N LEU A 96 17.36 13.44 -13.12
CA LEU A 96 18.52 13.48 -12.24
C LEU A 96 19.35 12.20 -12.36
N GLU A 97 18.71 11.04 -12.56
CA GLU A 97 19.39 9.77 -12.84
C GLU A 97 20.16 9.81 -14.16
N SER A 98 19.55 10.35 -15.23
CA SER A 98 20.21 10.46 -16.53
C SER A 98 21.41 11.40 -16.51
N ARG A 99 21.37 12.45 -15.67
CA ARG A 99 22.49 13.35 -15.40
C ARG A 99 23.55 12.78 -14.45
N GLY A 100 23.35 11.58 -13.89
CA GLY A 100 24.27 10.95 -12.94
C GLY A 100 24.25 11.55 -11.52
N LEU A 101 23.26 12.39 -11.21
CA LEU A 101 23.09 13.04 -9.90
C LEU A 101 22.36 12.12 -8.92
N PHE A 102 22.88 10.91 -8.68
CA PHE A 102 22.20 9.84 -7.94
C PHE A 102 21.84 10.22 -6.49
N ASN A 103 22.65 11.04 -5.81
CA ASN A 103 22.31 11.58 -4.49
C ASN A 103 21.00 12.37 -4.51
N ARG A 104 20.87 13.30 -5.46
CA ARG A 104 19.69 14.16 -5.60
C ARG A 104 18.48 13.35 -6.08
N ALA A 105 18.69 12.48 -7.08
CA ALA A 105 17.65 11.57 -7.55
C ALA A 105 17.07 10.71 -6.41
N SER A 106 17.93 10.18 -5.54
CA SER A 106 17.49 9.37 -4.40
C SER A 106 16.52 10.12 -3.48
N ILE A 107 16.74 11.42 -3.24
CA ILE A 107 15.88 12.27 -2.41
C ILE A 107 14.52 12.46 -3.09
N VAL A 108 14.51 12.78 -4.39
CA VAL A 108 13.25 12.96 -5.15
C VAL A 108 12.44 11.66 -5.21
N TRP A 109 13.09 10.49 -5.31
CA TRP A 109 12.39 9.20 -5.21
C TRP A 109 11.74 8.98 -3.83
N LEU A 110 12.31 9.53 -2.76
CA LEU A 110 11.72 9.47 -1.42
C LEU A 110 10.53 10.42 -1.30
N GLU A 111 10.57 11.58 -1.96
CA GLU A 111 9.43 12.51 -2.05
C GLU A 111 8.27 11.88 -2.84
N ALA A 112 8.54 11.20 -3.96
CA ALA A 112 7.53 10.45 -4.70
C ALA A 112 6.91 9.31 -3.85
N PHE A 113 7.72 8.66 -3.00
CA PHE A 113 7.25 7.67 -2.04
C PHE A 113 6.35 8.27 -0.95
N SER A 114 6.66 9.46 -0.43
CA SER A 114 5.81 10.12 0.57
C SER A 114 4.47 10.56 -0.01
N GLU A 115 4.44 10.98 -1.28
CA GLU A 115 3.23 11.40 -1.98
C GLU A 115 2.34 10.25 -2.45
N SER A 116 2.91 9.06 -2.70
CA SER A 116 2.15 7.90 -3.17
C SER A 116 1.31 7.23 -2.08
N GLN A 117 0.09 6.85 -2.45
CA GLN A 117 -0.85 6.13 -1.58
C GLN A 117 -0.85 4.63 -1.87
N PHE A 118 -0.40 4.23 -3.06
CA PHE A 118 -0.43 2.85 -3.52
C PHE A 118 0.83 2.07 -3.13
N ILE A 119 0.64 0.85 -2.64
CA ILE A 119 1.74 -0.03 -2.18
C ILE A 119 2.66 -0.42 -3.36
N TYR A 120 2.10 -0.68 -4.54
CA TYR A 120 2.89 -1.11 -5.70
C TYR A 120 3.86 -0.03 -6.19
N GLU A 121 3.42 1.23 -6.29
CA GLU A 121 4.25 2.38 -6.69
C GLU A 121 5.38 2.61 -5.69
N ARG A 122 5.06 2.45 -4.41
CA ARG A 122 6.00 2.62 -3.32
C ARG A 122 7.14 1.63 -3.35
N GLU A 123 6.83 0.35 -3.57
CA GLU A 123 7.85 -0.67 -3.72
C GLU A 123 8.77 -0.35 -4.91
N GLU A 124 8.22 0.17 -6.00
CA GLU A 124 9.01 0.62 -7.15
C GLU A 124 9.92 1.81 -6.80
N PHE A 125 9.40 2.85 -6.17
CA PHE A 125 10.18 4.03 -5.78
C PHE A 125 11.31 3.68 -4.81
N LEU A 126 11.07 2.77 -3.85
CA LEU A 126 12.11 2.27 -2.96
C LEU A 126 13.19 1.48 -3.72
N ARG A 127 12.81 0.62 -4.68
CA ARG A 127 13.78 -0.09 -5.53
C ARG A 127 14.63 0.88 -6.35
N ARG A 128 14.04 1.91 -6.95
CA ARG A 128 14.77 2.93 -7.72
C ARG A 128 15.69 3.77 -6.83
N ARG A 129 15.21 4.18 -5.66
CA ARG A 129 16.04 4.87 -4.64
C ARG A 129 17.25 4.03 -4.25
N GLN A 130 17.07 2.73 -3.98
CA GLN A 130 18.17 1.85 -3.62
C GLN A 130 19.20 1.73 -4.75
N LYS A 131 18.74 1.66 -6.01
CA LYS A 131 19.62 1.67 -7.19
C LYS A 131 20.46 2.95 -7.27
N CYS A 132 19.86 4.10 -6.98
CA CYS A 132 20.59 5.37 -6.87
C CYS A 132 21.64 5.31 -5.74
N LEU A 133 21.27 4.86 -4.54
CA LEU A 133 22.17 4.74 -3.39
C LEU A 133 23.37 3.84 -3.67
N ASN A 134 23.17 2.73 -4.39
CA ASN A 134 24.24 1.82 -4.76
C ASN A 134 25.24 2.45 -5.77
N ARG A 135 24.80 3.41 -6.59
CA ARG A 135 25.64 4.11 -7.57
C ARG A 135 26.40 5.30 -6.99
N ILE A 136 25.99 5.77 -5.80
CA ILE A 136 26.70 6.84 -5.12
C ILE A 136 28.05 6.29 -4.69
N LYS A 137 29.13 6.87 -5.24
CA LYS A 137 30.49 6.56 -4.81
C LYS A 137 30.59 6.87 -3.32
N LYS A 138 30.79 5.84 -2.49
CA LYS A 138 31.17 6.03 -1.10
C LYS A 138 32.47 6.82 -1.11
N ARG A 139 32.53 7.94 -0.39
CA ARG A 139 33.82 8.61 -0.14
C ARG A 139 34.66 7.59 0.62
N ILE A 140 35.68 7.05 -0.04
CA ILE A 140 36.74 6.32 0.64
C ILE A 140 37.36 7.36 1.56
N ARG A 141 37.14 7.22 2.88
CA ARG A 141 37.94 7.99 3.84
C ARG A 141 39.38 7.51 3.62
N PRO A 142 40.34 8.39 3.37
CA PRO A 142 41.73 7.98 3.41
C PRO A 142 41.99 7.33 4.77
N VAL A 143 42.87 6.33 4.79
CA VAL A 143 43.32 5.56 5.97
C VAL A 143 43.41 6.48 7.20
N GLU A 144 42.81 5.99 8.31
CA GLU A 144 42.65 6.62 9.64
C GLU A 144 43.32 7.99 9.80
N GLN A 145 42.65 9.01 9.26
CA GLN A 145 42.97 10.39 9.52
C GLN A 145 42.40 10.77 10.88
N VAL A 146 43.27 11.14 11.82
CA VAL A 146 42.87 11.59 13.15
C VAL A 146 42.49 13.06 13.06
N TYR A 147 41.30 13.37 13.57
CA TYR A 147 40.81 14.74 13.69
C TYR A 147 40.53 15.04 15.16
N LEU A 148 41.15 16.10 15.70
CA LEU A 148 40.85 16.64 17.03
C LEU A 148 40.06 17.94 16.84
N ALA A 149 38.85 17.99 17.39
CA ALA A 149 37.94 19.13 17.25
C ALA A 149 37.72 19.58 15.79
N GLY A 150 37.64 18.63 14.85
CA GLY A 150 37.42 18.91 13.43
C GLY A 150 38.63 19.44 12.66
N ARG A 151 39.82 19.55 13.30
CA ARG A 151 41.08 19.85 12.61
C ARG A 151 41.86 18.58 12.36
N PHE A 152 42.47 18.46 11.18
CA PHE A 152 43.33 17.34 10.81
C PHE A 152 44.59 17.34 11.69
N VAL A 153 44.88 16.21 12.35
CA VAL A 153 46.02 16.06 13.28
C VAL A 153 47.10 15.12 12.73
N GLY A 154 46.77 14.25 11.77
CA GLY A 154 47.71 13.33 11.15
C GLY A 154 47.05 12.02 10.73
N ASN A 155 47.84 11.12 10.15
CA ASN A 155 47.42 9.74 9.89
C ASN A 155 47.90 8.85 11.04
N VAL A 156 47.13 7.83 11.41
CA VAL A 156 47.62 6.75 12.28
C VAL A 156 48.60 5.89 11.46
N GLU A 157 49.86 5.83 11.88
CA GLU A 157 50.86 4.86 11.38
C GLU A 157 50.65 3.49 12.01
#